data_AF-A0A952FNE1-F1
#
_entry.id   AF-A0A952FNE1-F1
#
_cell.length_a   1.000
_cell.length_b   1.000
_cell.length_c   1.000
_cell.angle_alpha   90.00
_cell.angle_beta   90.00
_cell.angle_gamma   90.00
#
_symmetry.space_group_name_H-M   'P 1'
#
loop_
_entity.id
_entity.type
_entity.pdbx_description
1 polymer ?
#
loop_
_entity_poly.entity_id
_entity_poly.type
_entity_poly.pdbx_seq_one_letter_code
_entity_poly.pdbx_strand_id
1 'polypeptide(L)' 'MRPALNALLADLARHGASLTLENGRVGVQGDLPAELLLRLHRYRRDLLPLVERGNHLSRR' A
#
# COMPACT_ATOMS: atom_id res chain seq x y z
N MET A 1 4.94 14.78 -2.55
CA MET A 1 4.79 13.43 -1.96
C MET A 1 5.64 13.33 -0.70
N ARG A 2 5.15 12.70 0.37
CA ARG A 2 5.90 12.53 1.63
C ARG A 2 7.04 11.52 1.42
N PRO A 3 8.32 11.84 1.68
CA PRO A 3 9.45 10.93 1.46
C PRO A 3 9.29 9.57 2.13
N ALA A 4 8.74 9.56 3.35
CA ALA A 4 8.49 8.32 4.11
C ALA A 4 7.48 7.38 3.43
N LEU A 5 6.49 7.92 2.70
CA LEU A 5 5.50 7.14 1.99
C LEU A 5 6.08 6.52 0.71
N ASN A 6 6.91 7.27 0.00
CA ASN A 6 7.62 6.76 -1.17
C ASN A 6 8.60 5.63 -0.79
N ALA A 7 9.33 5.80 0.33
CA ALA A 7 10.18 4.75 0.86
C ALA A 7 9.38 3.49 1.24
N LEU A 8 8.18 3.66 1.81
CA LEU A 8 7.31 2.54 2.15
C LEU A 8 6.81 1.79 0.91
N LEU A 9 6.45 2.50 -0.15
CA LEU A 9 6.04 1.88 -1.43
C LEU A 9 7.20 1.16 -2.11
N ALA A 10 8.41 1.72 -2.05
CA ALA A 10 9.61 1.08 -2.56
C ALA A 10 9.97 -0.20 -1.77
N ASP A 11 9.86 -0.15 -0.44
CA ASP A 11 10.02 -1.32 0.42
C ASP A 11 9.00 -2.41 0.04
N LEU A 12 7.73 -2.04 -0.14
CA LEU A 12 6.68 -2.97 -0.54
C LEU A 12 7.02 -3.70 -1.86
N ALA A 13 7.42 -2.93 -2.88
CA ALA A 13 7.80 -3.46 -4.18
C ALA A 13 9.03 -4.37 -4.11
N ARG A 14 10.01 -4.04 -3.26
CA ARG A 14 11.22 -4.85 -3.04
C ARG A 14 10.90 -6.22 -2.44
N HIS A 15 9.83 -6.33 -1.64
CA HIS A 15 9.34 -7.59 -1.09
C HIS A 15 8.35 -8.31 -2.02
N GLY A 16 8.09 -7.79 -3.22
CA GLY A 16 7.12 -8.37 -4.14
C GLY A 16 5.67 -8.29 -3.64
N ALA A 17 5.40 -7.46 -2.64
CA ALA A 17 4.06 -7.27 -2.09
C ALA A 17 3.33 -6.14 -2.82
N SER A 18 2.01 -6.23 -2.85
CA SER A 18 1.13 -5.25 -3.50
C SER A 18 0.06 -4.77 -2.54
N LEU A 19 -0.37 -3.51 -2.69
CA LEU A 19 -1.52 -2.98 -1.96
C LEU A 19 -2.80 -3.34 -2.71
N THR A 20 -3.80 -3.84 -1.98
CA THR A 20 -5.13 -4.13 -2.52
C THR A 20 -6.15 -3.19 -1.92
N LEU A 21 -7.28 -2.99 -2.62
CA LEU A 21 -8.45 -2.30 -2.07
C LEU A 21 -9.59 -3.31 -1.95
N GLU A 22 -9.92 -3.67 -0.72
CA GLU A 22 -10.95 -4.65 -0.40
C GLU A 22 -12.02 -3.98 0.46
N ASN A 23 -13.25 -3.89 -0.04
CA ASN A 23 -14.39 -3.29 0.67
C ASN A 23 -14.09 -1.89 1.26
N GLY A 24 -13.38 -1.05 0.50
CA GLY A 24 -12.98 0.30 0.93
C GLY A 24 -11.85 0.35 1.96
N ARG A 25 -11.12 -0.77 2.14
CA ARG A 25 -9.97 -0.86 3.04
C ARG A 25 -8.71 -1.22 2.27
N VAL A 26 -7.59 -0.64 2.67
CA VAL A 26 -6.27 -0.99 2.13
C VAL A 26 -5.87 -2.34 2.71
N GLY A 27 -5.79 -3.34 1.85
CA GLY A 27 -5.21 -4.64 2.11
C GLY A 27 -3.78 -4.73 1.58
N VAL A 28 -3.13 -5.84 1.88
CA VAL A 28 -1.79 -6.16 1.39
C VAL A 28 -1.81 -7.62 0.91
N GLN A 29 -1.31 -7.84 -0.30
CA GLN A 29 -1.11 -9.17 -0.86
C GLN A 29 0.38 -9.44 -1.00
N GLY A 30 0.83 -10.61 -0.53
CA GLY A 30 2.23 -11.00 -0.53
C GLY A 30 2.78 -11.21 0.88
N ASP A 31 4.02 -11.70 0.97
CA ASP A 31 4.67 -11.98 2.25
C ASP A 31 5.51 -10.76 2.67
N LEU A 32 5.18 -10.19 3.82
CA LEU A 32 5.84 -9.00 4.35
C LEU A 32 6.26 -9.24 5.81
N PRO A 33 7.44 -8.73 6.20
CA PRO A 33 7.83 -8.74 7.59
C PRO A 33 6.85 -7.89 8.43
N ALA A 34 6.63 -8.32 9.67
CA ALA A 34 5.67 -7.69 10.58
C ALA A 34 5.89 -6.18 10.75
N GLU A 35 7.14 -5.72 10.74
CA GLU A 35 7.48 -4.30 10.84
C GLU A 35 6.93 -3.47 9.67
N LEU A 36 6.93 -4.03 8.45
CA LEU A 36 6.36 -3.38 7.28
C LEU A 36 4.83 -3.33 7.36
N LEU A 37 4.18 -4.40 7.84
CA LEU A 37 2.74 -4.41 8.08
C LEU A 37 2.33 -3.33 9.09
N LEU A 38 3.09 -3.15 10.17
CA LEU A 38 2.84 -2.10 11.17
C LEU A 38 3.01 -0.70 10.57
N ARG A 39 4.03 -0.49 9.73
CA ARG A 39 4.23 0.78 9.01
C ARG A 39 3.06 1.05 8.07
N LEU A 40 2.64 0.07 7.27
CA LEU A 40 1.47 0.19 6.38
C LEU A 40 0.20 0.54 7.15
N HIS A 41 -0.04 -0.11 8.29
CA HIS A 41 -1.18 0.19 9.14
C HIS A 41 -1.17 1.64 9.64
N ARG A 42 0.01 2.19 9.97
CA ARG A 42 0.18 3.59 10.40
C ARG A 42 -0.14 4.58 9.29
N TYR A 43 0.24 4.26 8.05
CA TYR A 43 0.01 5.12 6.88
C TYR A 43 -1.30 4.80 6.13
N ARG A 44 -2.18 3.92 6.65
CA ARG A 44 -3.38 3.45 5.93
C ARG A 44 -4.29 4.57 5.39
N ARG A 45 -4.43 5.68 6.12
CA ARG A 45 -5.27 6.82 5.72
C ARG A 45 -4.65 7.59 4.54
N ASP A 46 -3.33 7.66 4.50
CA ASP A 46 -2.59 8.28 3.41
C ASP A 46 -2.54 7.35 2.17
N LEU A 47 -2.54 6.03 2.40
CA LEU A 47 -2.52 5.01 1.35
C LEU A 47 -3.87 4.85 0.64
N LEU A 48 -4.99 4.94 1.35
CA LEU A 48 -6.33 4.74 0.78
C LEU A 48 -6.57 5.54 -0.52
N PRO A 49 -6.40 6.88 -0.56
CA PRO A 49 -6.62 7.65 -1.78
C PRO A 49 -5.59 7.37 -2.89
N LEU A 50 -4.44 6.77 -2.58
CA LEU A 50 -3.47 6.33 -3.60
C LEU A 50 -3.90 5.01 -4.24
N VAL A 51 -4.33 4.06 -3.42
CA VAL A 51 -4.81 2.76 -3.91
C VAL A 51 -6.14 2.91 -4.64
N GLU A 52 -7.05 3.78 -4.18
CA GLU A 52 -8.29 4.09 -4.91
C GLU A 52 -8.01 4.67 -6.31
N ARG A 53 -7.05 5.59 -6.42
CA ARG A 53 -6.63 6.15 -7.71
C ARG A 53 -5.96 5.12 -8.61
N GLY A 54 -5.08 4.28 -8.06
CA GLY A 54 -4.41 3.21 -8.82
C GLY A 54 -5.37 2.11 -9.29
N ASN A 55 -6.29 1.68 -8.43
CA ASN A 55 -7.30 0.65 -8.74
C ASN A 55 -8.30 1.13 -9.82
N HIS A 56 -8.62 2.43 -9.85
CA HIS A 56 -9.48 2.99 -10.88
C HIS A 56 -8.84 3.00 -12.28
N LEU A 57 -7.50 3.00 -12.35
CA LEU A 57 -6.74 2.96 -13.61
C LEU A 57 -6.58 1.54 -14.16
N SER A 58 -6.54 0.51 -13.32
CA SER A 58 -6.47 -0.90 -13.77
C SER A 58 -7.81 -1.51 -14.19
N ARG A 59 -8.94 -0.82 -13.99
CA ARG A 59 -10.28 -1.28 -14.38
C ARG A 59 -10.78 -0.73 -15.72
N ARG A 60 -9.93 -0.07 -16.51
CA ARG A 60 -10.27 0.43 -17.85
C ARG A 60 -9.64 -0.43 -18.95
#